data_AF-A0A074JB03-F1
#
_entry.id   AF-A0A074JB03-F1
#
_cell.length_a   1.000
_cell.length_b   1.000
_cell.length_c   1.000
_cell.angle_alpha   90.00
_cell.angle_beta   90.00
_cell.angle_gamma   90.00
#
_symmetry.space_group_name_H-M   'P 1'
#
loop_
_entity.id
_entity.type
_entity.pdbx_description
1 polymer ?
#
loop_
_entity_poly.entity_id
_entity_poly.type
_entity_poly.pdbx_seq_one_letter_code
_entity_poly.pdbx_strand_id
1 'polypeptide(L)'
;MTVPVLADGDPVGAMRDKSGHGRDLIQSIDARRPLYRTDGTTHWLEYDGIDDALSVVQLPFSTEATVGLAFSVLSNPSGYPPVLRNGTAATDGSGRQPMIYLDANAPQVVKTWWGNRGLAVTLPAQVTQMGPLSLVSSTAGGAAQMRIGALSASTTGISMTPDMSGNFAVGMAGFVGRIYGVVICDTEQPPEALDALTAHLGTLSAG
;
A
#
# COMPACT_ATOMS: atom_id res chain seq x y z
N MET A 1 -8.97 -23.45 0.12
CA MET A 1 -10.07 -22.81 -0.65
C MET A 1 -10.56 -21.64 0.18
N THR A 2 -10.72 -20.44 -0.40
CA THR A 2 -11.32 -19.29 0.30
C THR A 2 -12.81 -19.21 0.01
N VAL A 3 -13.58 -18.74 0.98
CA VAL A 3 -15.02 -18.47 0.83
C VAL A 3 -15.18 -17.03 0.33
N PRO A 4 -15.96 -16.76 -0.73
CA PRO A 4 -16.28 -15.39 -1.14
C PRO A 4 -16.99 -14.63 -0.01
N VAL A 5 -16.71 -13.33 0.12
CA VAL A 5 -17.49 -12.47 1.02
C VAL A 5 -18.91 -12.30 0.49
N LEU A 6 -19.90 -12.29 1.38
CA LEU A 6 -21.32 -12.21 1.06
C LEU A 6 -22.02 -11.03 1.73
N ALA A 7 -21.50 -10.54 2.87
CA ALA A 7 -22.08 -9.44 3.63
C ALA A 7 -21.01 -8.56 4.28
N ASP A 8 -21.42 -7.34 4.67
CA ASP A 8 -20.60 -6.47 5.52
C ASP A 8 -20.17 -7.20 6.80
N GLY A 9 -18.89 -7.09 7.14
CA GLY A 9 -18.28 -7.71 8.30
C GLY A 9 -17.73 -9.10 8.07
N ASP A 10 -17.86 -9.67 6.87
CA ASP A 10 -17.24 -10.95 6.55
C ASP A 10 -15.70 -10.84 6.55
N PRO A 11 -14.97 -11.80 7.16
CA PRO A 11 -13.53 -11.81 7.12
C PRO A 11 -12.99 -12.15 5.72
N VAL A 12 -11.99 -11.42 5.27
CA VAL A 12 -11.39 -11.60 3.93
C VAL A 12 -10.13 -12.44 4.01
N GLY A 13 -10.22 -13.68 3.54
CA GLY A 13 -9.08 -14.60 3.47
C GLY A 13 -8.22 -14.46 2.21
N ALA A 14 -8.71 -13.81 1.15
CA ALA A 14 -7.91 -13.53 -0.03
C ALA A 14 -8.42 -12.34 -0.85
N MET A 15 -7.47 -11.62 -1.44
CA MET A 15 -7.70 -10.69 -2.57
C MET A 15 -7.14 -11.35 -3.84
N ARG A 16 -8.03 -11.64 -4.79
CA ARG A 16 -7.66 -12.36 -6.02
C ARG A 16 -6.91 -11.46 -6.99
N ASP A 17 -5.82 -12.00 -7.53
CA ASP A 17 -4.99 -11.38 -8.55
C ASP A 17 -5.77 -11.26 -9.87
N LYS A 18 -5.87 -10.03 -10.38
CA LYS A 18 -6.51 -9.74 -11.68
C LYS A 18 -5.56 -9.84 -12.87
N SER A 19 -4.25 -9.96 -12.63
CA SER A 19 -3.24 -10.01 -13.69
C SER A 19 -3.11 -11.40 -14.33
N GLY A 20 -3.63 -12.45 -13.67
CA GLY A 20 -3.54 -13.83 -14.14
C GLY A 20 -2.21 -14.54 -13.81
N HIS A 21 -1.34 -13.95 -13.00
CA HIS A 21 -0.04 -14.52 -12.63
C HIS A 21 -0.08 -15.35 -11.34
N GLY A 22 -1.27 -15.56 -10.76
CA GLY A 22 -1.45 -16.36 -9.55
C GLY A 22 -0.91 -15.68 -8.29
N ARG A 23 -0.82 -14.34 -8.29
CA ARG A 23 -0.27 -13.55 -7.17
C ARG A 23 -1.36 -13.13 -6.19
N ASP A 24 -2.23 -14.07 -5.82
CA ASP A 24 -3.31 -13.82 -4.86
C ASP A 24 -2.73 -13.41 -3.51
N LEU A 25 -3.21 -12.31 -2.94
CA LEU A 25 -2.90 -11.98 -1.55
C LEU A 25 -3.79 -12.85 -0.65
N ILE A 26 -3.19 -13.60 0.27
CA ILE A 26 -3.85 -14.61 1.09
C ILE A 26 -3.55 -14.34 2.57
N GLN A 27 -4.52 -14.67 3.43
CA GLN A 27 -4.36 -14.79 4.87
C GLN A 27 -5.02 -16.08 5.37
N SER A 28 -4.18 -17.04 5.77
CA SER A 28 -4.63 -18.34 6.23
C SER A 28 -5.12 -18.33 7.68
N ILE A 29 -4.71 -17.37 8.51
CA ILE A 29 -5.07 -17.29 9.92
C ILE A 29 -6.32 -16.44 10.07
N ASP A 30 -7.42 -17.04 10.54
CA ASP A 30 -8.73 -16.39 10.63
C ASP A 30 -8.72 -15.08 11.43
N ALA A 31 -8.00 -15.04 12.55
CA ALA A 31 -7.90 -13.87 13.43
C ALA A 31 -7.08 -12.71 12.85
N ARG A 32 -6.40 -12.90 11.71
CA ARG A 32 -5.55 -11.90 11.04
C ARG A 32 -6.14 -11.38 9.74
N ARG A 33 -7.40 -11.73 9.47
CA ARG A 33 -8.08 -11.37 8.24
C ARG A 33 -8.72 -10.01 8.42
N PRO A 34 -8.44 -9.04 7.54
CA PRO A 34 -9.20 -7.80 7.55
C PRO A 34 -10.67 -8.08 7.27
N LEU A 35 -11.53 -7.18 7.71
CA LEU A 35 -12.97 -7.29 7.49
C LEU A 35 -13.37 -6.58 6.22
N TYR A 36 -14.19 -7.23 5.39
CA TYR A 36 -14.86 -6.55 4.31
C TYR A 36 -15.94 -5.63 4.89
N ARG A 37 -15.97 -4.40 4.39
CA ARG A 37 -16.94 -3.39 4.80
C ARG A 37 -17.55 -2.69 3.60
N THR A 38 -18.77 -2.20 3.76
CA THR A 38 -19.46 -1.39 2.76
C THR A 38 -20.55 -0.50 3.36
N ASP A 39 -20.76 0.67 2.76
CA ASP A 39 -21.91 1.55 3.02
C ASP A 39 -23.02 1.41 1.95
N GLY A 40 -22.88 0.44 1.03
CA GLY A 40 -23.76 0.24 -0.13
C GLY A 40 -23.26 0.88 -1.43
N THR A 41 -22.35 1.85 -1.35
CA THR A 41 -21.72 2.51 -2.51
C THR A 41 -20.23 2.21 -2.58
N THR A 42 -19.53 2.38 -1.46
CA THR A 42 -18.10 2.16 -1.31
C THR A 42 -17.83 0.85 -0.61
N HIS A 43 -16.72 0.22 -0.98
CA HIS A 43 -16.27 -1.06 -0.44
C HIS A 43 -14.82 -0.93 0.02
N TRP A 44 -14.50 -1.48 1.19
CA TRP A 44 -13.13 -1.45 1.70
C TRP A 44 -12.80 -2.68 2.52
N LEU A 45 -11.50 -2.91 2.69
CA LEU A 45 -10.96 -3.77 3.72
C LEU A 45 -10.60 -2.91 4.93
N GLU A 46 -11.16 -3.24 6.09
CA GLU A 46 -10.89 -2.58 7.36
C GLU A 46 -9.89 -3.40 8.16
N TYR A 47 -8.85 -2.71 8.65
CA TYR A 47 -7.74 -3.27 9.41
C TYR A 47 -7.76 -2.75 10.84
N ASP A 48 -7.63 -3.64 11.80
CA ASP A 48 -7.75 -3.32 13.24
C ASP A 48 -6.45 -2.81 13.89
N GLY A 49 -5.32 -2.95 13.19
CA GLY A 49 -3.99 -2.59 13.64
C GLY A 49 -3.34 -3.53 14.64
N ILE A 50 -3.91 -4.70 14.92
CA ILE A 50 -3.29 -5.73 15.76
C ILE A 50 -2.35 -6.58 14.90
N ASP A 51 -2.90 -7.37 13.99
CA ASP A 51 -2.10 -8.25 13.12
C ASP A 51 -2.75 -8.56 11.75
N ASP A 52 -3.79 -7.80 11.37
CA ASP A 52 -4.43 -7.91 10.07
C ASP A 52 -3.45 -7.68 8.91
N ALA A 53 -3.40 -8.64 7.98
CA ALA A 53 -2.61 -8.52 6.76
C ALA A 53 -3.14 -9.47 5.68
N LEU A 54 -3.10 -9.03 4.42
CA LEU A 54 -3.17 -9.92 3.26
C LEU A 54 -1.81 -9.94 2.58
N SER A 55 -1.29 -11.13 2.26
CA SER A 55 0.08 -11.27 1.78
C SER A 55 0.23 -12.31 0.70
N VAL A 56 1.21 -12.11 -0.18
CA VAL A 56 1.65 -13.11 -1.14
C VAL A 56 3.15 -13.30 -0.97
N VAL A 57 3.61 -14.51 -1.26
CA VAL A 57 5.04 -14.74 -1.44
C VAL A 57 5.55 -13.80 -2.54
N GLN A 58 6.68 -13.16 -2.27
CA GLN A 58 7.48 -12.31 -3.17
C GLN A 58 6.79 -11.82 -4.45
N LEU A 59 6.62 -10.50 -4.55
CA LEU A 59 6.43 -9.87 -5.85
C LEU A 59 7.82 -9.57 -6.46
N PRO A 60 8.14 -10.08 -7.66
CA PRO A 60 9.43 -9.88 -8.30
C PRO A 60 9.48 -8.48 -8.92
N PHE A 61 9.59 -7.45 -8.09
CA PHE A 61 9.84 -6.12 -8.59
C PHE A 61 11.20 -6.09 -9.27
N SER A 62 11.24 -5.49 -10.46
CA SER A 62 12.48 -5.25 -11.19
C SER A 62 13.20 -4.04 -10.58
N THR A 63 14.06 -3.37 -11.35
CA THR A 63 14.53 -2.01 -11.00
C THR A 63 13.47 -0.94 -11.24
N GLU A 64 12.32 -1.34 -11.77
CA GLU A 64 11.19 -0.48 -12.08
C GLU A 64 9.91 -1.06 -11.49
N ALA A 65 9.01 -0.18 -11.05
CA ALA A 65 7.74 -0.58 -10.48
C ALA A 65 6.79 0.61 -10.38
N THR A 66 5.50 0.32 -10.31
CA THR A 66 4.45 1.28 -9.94
C THR A 66 3.56 0.65 -8.89
N VAL A 67 3.30 1.38 -7.81
CA VAL A 67 2.32 1.02 -6.77
C VAL A 67 1.29 2.14 -6.65
N GLY A 68 0.03 1.76 -6.71
CA GLY A 68 -1.12 2.60 -6.44
C GLY A 68 -1.89 2.10 -5.23
N LEU A 69 -2.33 3.01 -4.36
CA LEU A 69 -3.08 2.70 -3.15
C LEU A 69 -4.17 3.76 -2.91
N ALA A 70 -5.39 3.31 -2.64
CA ALA A 70 -6.45 4.13 -2.09
C ALA A 70 -6.71 3.69 -0.64
N PHE A 71 -6.53 4.59 0.33
CA PHE A 71 -6.61 4.23 1.76
C PHE A 71 -7.04 5.40 2.63
N SER A 72 -7.57 5.11 3.82
CA SER A 72 -7.78 6.10 4.89
C SER A 72 -7.17 5.60 6.19
N VAL A 73 -6.70 6.52 7.03
CA VAL A 73 -6.12 6.20 8.33
C VAL A 73 -7.13 6.52 9.43
N LEU A 74 -7.43 5.54 10.29
CA LEU A 74 -8.33 5.74 11.43
C LEU A 74 -7.56 6.04 12.72
N SER A 75 -6.34 5.50 12.85
CA SER A 75 -5.43 5.82 13.95
C SER A 75 -3.98 5.77 13.50
N ASN A 76 -3.13 6.59 14.13
CA ASN A 76 -1.68 6.57 13.96
C ASN A 76 -1.00 6.45 15.34
N PRO A 77 -1.11 5.29 16.01
CA PRO A 77 -0.85 5.19 17.44
C PRO A 77 0.64 5.14 17.84
N SER A 78 1.55 4.90 16.88
CA SER A 78 3.04 4.95 16.93
C SER A 78 3.65 3.77 16.15
N GLY A 79 4.97 3.71 15.96
CA GLY A 79 5.67 2.52 15.44
C GLY A 79 5.82 2.42 13.91
N TYR A 80 5.63 3.52 13.18
CA TYR A 80 5.75 3.58 11.71
C TYR A 80 4.91 2.52 10.99
N PRO A 81 3.57 2.51 11.17
CA PRO A 81 2.72 1.43 10.69
C PRO A 81 2.77 1.35 9.15
N PRO A 82 3.17 0.20 8.59
CA PRO A 82 3.20 0.01 7.15
C PRO A 82 1.79 -0.27 6.64
N VAL A 83 1.38 0.50 5.64
CA VAL A 83 0.14 0.27 4.89
C VAL A 83 0.37 -0.78 3.80
N LEU A 84 1.57 -0.79 3.23
CA LEU A 84 2.02 -1.76 2.24
C LEU A 84 3.51 -1.97 2.40
N ARG A 85 3.96 -3.20 2.21
CA ARG A 85 5.38 -3.53 2.23
C ARG A 85 5.68 -4.72 1.36
N ASN A 86 6.86 -4.74 0.75
CA ASN A 86 7.48 -5.95 0.26
C ASN A 86 8.88 -6.15 0.84
N GLY A 87 9.17 -7.38 1.25
CA GLY A 87 10.42 -7.73 1.91
C GLY A 87 10.35 -7.81 3.43
N THR A 88 11.46 -8.18 4.07
CA THR A 88 11.66 -8.09 5.52
C THR A 88 11.90 -6.63 5.94
N ALA A 89 11.56 -6.19 7.17
CA ALA A 89 11.31 -4.79 7.61
C ALA A 89 12.51 -3.79 7.58
N ALA A 90 13.50 -4.06 6.75
CA ALA A 90 14.78 -3.38 6.65
C ALA A 90 14.68 -1.89 6.30
N THR A 91 14.65 -0.97 7.29
CA THR A 91 15.14 0.41 7.08
C THR A 91 16.67 0.48 7.01
N ASP A 92 17.35 -0.67 6.97
CA ASP A 92 18.80 -0.86 7.04
C ASP A 92 19.54 -0.52 5.73
N GLY A 93 18.83 -0.02 4.70
CA GLY A 93 19.43 0.32 3.42
C GLY A 93 19.81 -0.90 2.57
N SER A 94 19.32 -2.10 2.90
CA SER A 94 19.63 -3.35 2.17
C SER A 94 19.00 -3.47 0.77
N GLY A 95 18.33 -2.43 0.27
CA GLY A 95 17.80 -2.41 -1.10
C GLY A 95 16.37 -2.92 -1.27
N ARG A 96 15.58 -3.00 -0.20
CA ARG A 96 14.24 -3.62 -0.18
C ARG A 96 13.16 -2.70 -0.79
N GLN A 97 12.22 -3.30 -1.52
CA GLN A 97 11.31 -2.67 -2.48
C GLN A 97 9.86 -2.97 -2.11
N PRO A 98 8.89 -2.17 -2.58
CA PRO A 98 8.41 -0.94 -1.95
C PRO A 98 7.90 -1.09 -0.52
N MET A 99 7.99 -0.01 0.26
CA MET A 99 7.28 0.15 1.53
C MET A 99 6.55 1.49 1.55
N ILE A 100 5.28 1.48 1.98
CA ILE A 100 4.45 2.67 2.21
C ILE A 100 4.03 2.64 3.67
N TYR A 101 4.32 3.71 4.42
CA TYR A 101 4.04 3.76 5.86
C TYR A 101 3.74 5.17 6.35
N LEU A 102 3.13 5.24 7.53
CA LEU A 102 2.81 6.49 8.20
C LEU A 102 3.96 6.91 9.13
N ASP A 103 4.27 8.20 9.19
CA ASP A 103 5.27 8.67 10.14
C ASP A 103 4.67 8.83 11.55
N ALA A 104 5.24 8.12 12.52
CA ALA A 104 4.80 8.18 13.91
C ALA A 104 5.21 9.49 14.62
N ASN A 105 6.29 10.14 14.17
CA ASN A 105 6.82 11.37 14.75
C ASN A 105 6.36 12.62 13.99
N ALA A 106 5.82 12.46 12.79
CA ALA A 106 5.23 13.51 11.98
C ALA A 106 3.87 13.03 11.43
N PRO A 107 2.78 13.07 12.23
CA PRO A 107 1.51 12.41 11.90
C PRO A 107 0.79 12.94 10.65
N GLN A 108 1.28 14.01 10.04
CA GLN A 108 0.85 14.54 8.75
C GLN A 108 1.67 14.02 7.55
N VAL A 109 2.65 13.14 7.77
CA VAL A 109 3.59 12.68 6.75
C VAL A 109 3.31 11.23 6.36
N VAL A 110 3.21 10.99 5.05
CA VAL A 110 3.21 9.66 4.46
C VAL A 110 4.55 9.44 3.77
N LYS A 111 5.15 8.27 3.98
CA LYS A 111 6.46 7.92 3.44
C LYS A 111 6.38 6.74 2.51
N THR A 112 7.25 6.76 1.50
CA THR A 112 7.56 5.57 0.71
C THR A 112 9.05 5.29 0.74
N TRP A 113 9.44 4.03 0.62
CA TRP A 113 10.83 3.62 0.43
C TRP A 113 10.97 2.74 -0.79
N TRP A 114 11.97 3.09 -1.60
CA TRP A 114 12.41 2.33 -2.75
C TRP A 114 13.89 2.05 -2.59
N GLY A 115 14.22 0.81 -2.25
CA GLY A 115 15.60 0.40 -2.07
C GLY A 115 16.29 1.13 -0.92
N ASN A 116 17.28 1.95 -1.27
CA ASN A 116 18.11 2.72 -0.33
C ASN A 116 17.67 4.19 -0.16
N ARG A 117 16.50 4.59 -0.66
CA ARG A 117 15.99 5.96 -0.54
C ARG A 117 14.54 5.98 -0.08
N GLY A 118 14.23 6.99 0.73
CA GLY A 118 12.88 7.32 1.13
C GLY A 118 12.38 8.57 0.44
N LEU A 119 11.07 8.64 0.22
CA LEU A 119 10.33 9.84 -0.12
C LEU A 119 9.35 10.15 1.01
N ALA A 120 9.01 11.42 1.17
CA ALA A 120 8.06 11.89 2.17
C ALA A 120 7.17 12.98 1.56
N VAL A 121 5.87 12.84 1.75
CA VAL A 121 4.88 13.86 1.41
C VAL A 121 4.22 14.35 2.70
N THR A 122 4.26 15.66 2.92
CA THR A 122 3.62 16.34 4.05
C THR A 122 2.23 16.80 3.64
N LEU A 123 1.20 16.28 4.32
CA LEU A 123 -0.20 16.64 4.12
C LEU A 123 -0.55 17.94 4.88
N PRO A 124 -1.64 18.63 4.50
CA PRO A 124 -2.07 19.87 5.17
C PRO A 124 -2.61 19.64 6.60
N ALA A 125 -2.96 18.41 6.95
CA ALA A 125 -3.42 18.02 8.28
C ALA A 125 -2.89 16.61 8.63
N GLN A 126 -3.13 16.16 9.86
CA GLN A 126 -2.78 14.80 10.28
C GLN A 126 -3.48 13.78 9.39
N VAL A 127 -2.82 12.66 9.09
CA VAL A 127 -3.36 11.61 8.19
C VAL A 127 -4.71 11.07 8.64
N THR A 128 -5.01 11.09 9.95
CA THR A 128 -6.28 10.67 10.55
C THR A 128 -7.41 11.68 10.37
N GLN A 129 -7.08 12.94 10.07
CA GLN A 129 -8.03 14.01 9.77
C GLN A 129 -8.22 14.17 8.26
N MET A 130 -7.39 13.48 7.48
CA MET A 130 -7.58 13.42 6.04
C MET A 130 -8.73 12.47 5.74
N GLY A 131 -9.52 12.82 4.73
CA GLY A 131 -10.36 11.84 4.05
C GLY A 131 -9.50 10.78 3.36
N PRO A 132 -10.12 9.90 2.56
CA PRO A 132 -9.38 8.93 1.79
C PRO A 132 -8.31 9.57 0.90
N LEU A 133 -7.14 8.94 0.87
CA LEU A 133 -5.96 9.36 0.14
C LEU A 133 -5.75 8.42 -1.05
N SER A 134 -5.46 9.01 -2.21
CA SER A 134 -4.96 8.30 -3.39
C SER A 134 -3.47 8.55 -3.52
N LEU A 135 -2.69 7.49 -3.36
CA LEU A 135 -1.24 7.51 -3.47
C LEU A 135 -0.82 6.71 -4.69
N VAL A 136 0.04 7.32 -5.52
CA VAL A 136 0.78 6.60 -6.57
C VAL A 136 2.26 6.83 -6.35
N SER A 137 3.05 5.75 -6.38
CA SER A 137 4.50 5.83 -6.30
C SER A 137 5.14 4.90 -7.32
N SER A 138 6.17 5.37 -8.01
CA SER A 138 6.89 4.59 -9.01
C SER A 138 8.39 4.78 -8.89
N THR A 139 9.12 3.87 -9.52
CA THR A 139 10.57 3.97 -9.70
C THR A 139 10.94 3.48 -11.09
N ALA A 140 11.89 4.17 -11.71
CA ALA A 140 12.57 3.77 -12.95
C ALA A 140 13.88 4.51 -13.10
N GLY A 141 14.84 3.92 -13.83
CA GLY A 141 16.08 4.60 -14.19
C GLY A 141 16.89 5.15 -13.01
N GLY A 142 16.77 4.56 -11.81
CA GLY A 142 17.44 5.06 -10.61
C GLY A 142 16.77 6.30 -9.98
N ALA A 143 15.56 6.65 -10.39
CA ALA A 143 14.73 7.68 -9.80
C ALA A 143 13.46 7.06 -9.18
N ALA A 144 12.86 7.76 -8.23
CA ALA A 144 11.56 7.42 -7.69
C ALA A 144 10.71 8.67 -7.49
N GLN A 145 9.40 8.49 -7.57
CA GLN A 145 8.41 9.53 -7.35
C GLN A 145 7.25 9.01 -6.51
N MET A 146 6.61 9.92 -5.80
CA MET A 146 5.43 9.67 -4.99
C MET A 146 4.48 10.85 -5.15
N ARG A 147 3.19 10.57 -5.33
CA ARG A 147 2.12 11.57 -5.47
C ARG A 147 0.99 11.20 -4.52
N ILE A 148 0.45 12.18 -3.79
CA ILE A 148 -0.80 12.09 -3.04
C ILE A 148 -1.66 13.29 -3.41
N GLY A 149 -2.68 13.07 -4.22
CA GLY A 149 -3.45 14.17 -4.82
C GLY A 149 -2.55 15.14 -5.58
N ALA A 150 -2.60 16.43 -5.21
CA ALA A 150 -1.76 17.47 -5.81
C ALA A 150 -0.33 17.56 -5.21
N LEU A 151 -0.05 16.82 -4.14
CA LEU A 151 1.25 16.84 -3.47
C LEU A 151 2.17 15.77 -4.04
N SER A 152 3.47 16.06 -4.15
CA SER A 152 4.43 15.12 -4.71
C SER A 152 5.82 15.24 -4.08
N ALA A 153 6.58 14.15 -4.13
CA ALA A 153 8.00 14.09 -3.81
C ALA A 153 8.73 13.25 -4.85
N SER A 154 10.00 13.54 -5.10
CA SER A 154 10.86 12.75 -5.98
C SER A 154 12.28 12.65 -5.43
N THR A 155 13.02 11.64 -5.86
CA THR A 155 14.42 11.42 -5.50
C THR A 155 15.16 10.66 -6.60
N THR A 156 16.49 10.70 -6.56
CA THR A 156 17.39 10.02 -7.51
C THR A 156 18.47 9.21 -6.78
N GLY A 157 19.23 8.41 -7.53
CA GLY A 157 20.23 7.51 -6.97
C GLY A 157 19.61 6.34 -6.20
N ILE A 158 18.43 5.90 -6.62
CA ILE A 158 17.80 4.66 -6.17
C ILE A 158 18.69 3.49 -6.59
N SER A 159 19.00 2.62 -5.63
CA SER A 159 19.52 1.29 -5.89
C SER A 159 18.56 0.27 -5.29
N MET A 160 18.07 -0.61 -6.14
CA MET A 160 17.09 -1.63 -5.85
C MET A 160 17.76 -3.00 -5.89
N THR A 161 17.58 -3.78 -4.84
CA THR A 161 18.05 -5.17 -4.78
C THR A 161 16.83 -6.08 -4.62
N PRO A 162 16.62 -7.07 -5.50
CA PRO A 162 15.54 -8.02 -5.32
C PRO A 162 15.66 -8.74 -3.96
N ASP A 163 14.59 -8.72 -3.16
CA ASP A 163 14.51 -9.51 -1.92
C ASP A 163 13.88 -10.87 -2.23
N MET A 164 14.73 -11.87 -2.47
CA MET A 164 14.29 -13.25 -2.80
C MET A 164 13.67 -14.00 -1.60
N SER A 165 13.63 -13.39 -0.41
CA SER A 165 12.99 -13.95 0.79
C SER A 165 11.87 -13.05 1.31
N GLY A 166 11.48 -12.06 0.51
CA GLY A 166 10.47 -11.08 0.87
C GLY A 166 9.05 -11.59 0.72
N ASN A 167 8.16 -11.07 1.56
CA ASN A 167 6.72 -11.18 1.36
C ASN A 167 6.17 -9.80 1.03
N PHE A 168 5.29 -9.73 0.04
CA PHE A 168 4.48 -8.54 -0.20
C PHE A 168 3.23 -8.64 0.68
N ALA A 169 2.91 -7.58 1.41
CA ALA A 169 1.78 -7.50 2.30
C ALA A 169 1.10 -6.13 2.19
N VAL A 170 -0.22 -6.15 2.36
CA VAL A 170 -1.11 -4.98 2.42
C VAL A 170 -1.84 -5.00 3.76
N GLY A 171 -1.76 -3.86 4.45
CA GLY A 171 -1.92 -3.76 5.90
C GLY A 171 -0.88 -4.58 6.65
N MET A 172 -0.69 -4.31 7.93
CA MET A 172 0.11 -5.09 8.87
C MET A 172 -0.24 -4.66 10.30
N ALA A 173 0.35 -5.34 11.29
CA ALA A 173 0.39 -4.86 12.67
C ALA A 173 0.73 -3.36 12.75
N GLY A 174 -0.08 -2.62 13.51
CA GLY A 174 -0.03 -1.17 13.69
C GLY A 174 -0.88 -0.35 12.73
N PHE A 175 -1.27 -0.88 11.56
CA PHE A 175 -2.11 -0.14 10.62
C PHE A 175 -3.59 -0.26 11.00
N VAL A 176 -4.15 0.81 11.57
CA VAL A 176 -5.59 0.95 11.82
C VAL A 176 -6.19 1.83 10.73
N GLY A 177 -6.90 1.23 9.79
CA GLY A 177 -7.32 1.97 8.60
C GLY A 177 -8.19 1.19 7.64
N ARG A 178 -8.44 1.81 6.49
CA ARG A 178 -9.25 1.25 5.40
C ARG A 178 -8.44 1.24 4.12
N ILE A 179 -8.54 0.17 3.36
CA ILE A 179 -7.94 0.05 2.03
C ILE A 179 -9.05 -0.21 1.03
N TYR A 180 -9.20 0.71 0.08
CA TYR A 180 -10.23 0.71 -0.95
C TYR A 180 -9.75 0.03 -2.24
N GLY A 181 -8.44 0.05 -2.49
CA GLY A 181 -7.85 -0.60 -3.65
C GLY A 181 -6.33 -0.51 -3.68
N VAL A 182 -5.73 -1.50 -4.33
CA VAL A 182 -4.29 -1.60 -4.55
C VAL A 182 -4.04 -1.98 -6.00
N VAL A 183 -3.08 -1.31 -6.63
CA VAL A 183 -2.59 -1.64 -7.98
C VAL A 183 -1.07 -1.77 -7.92
N ILE A 184 -0.54 -2.79 -8.56
CA ILE A 184 0.88 -3.10 -8.56
C ILE A 184 1.29 -3.47 -9.97
N CYS A 185 2.28 -2.77 -10.50
CA CYS A 185 2.95 -3.08 -11.75
C CYS A 185 4.43 -3.29 -11.49
N ASP A 186 5.03 -4.29 -12.12
CA ASP A 186 6.47 -4.61 -12.08
C ASP A 186 7.31 -3.78 -13.06
N THR A 187 6.71 -2.70 -13.57
CA THR A 187 7.24 -1.74 -14.51
C THR A 187 6.79 -0.33 -14.11
N GLU A 188 7.53 0.69 -14.52
CA GLU A 188 7.00 2.04 -14.49
C GLU A 188 5.90 2.21 -15.54
N GLN A 189 4.79 2.82 -15.12
CA GLN A 189 3.71 3.18 -16.04
C GLN A 189 3.96 4.57 -16.62
N PRO A 190 3.55 4.83 -17.88
CA PRO A 190 3.74 6.13 -18.49
C PRO A 190 2.92 7.21 -17.76
N PRO A 191 3.30 8.50 -17.85
CA PRO A 191 2.68 9.58 -17.07
C PRO A 191 1.15 9.64 -17.18
N GLU A 192 0.60 9.45 -18.38
CA GLU A 192 -0.85 9.44 -18.60
C GLU A 192 -1.55 8.29 -17.87
N ALA A 193 -0.89 7.13 -17.74
CA ALA A 193 -1.41 6.00 -16.99
C ALA A 193 -1.32 6.24 -15.48
N LEU A 194 -0.28 6.95 -15.01
CA LEU A 194 -0.17 7.35 -13.59
C LEU A 194 -1.27 8.34 -13.21
N ASP A 195 -1.60 9.28 -14.09
CA ASP A 195 -2.70 10.23 -13.87
C ASP A 195 -4.06 9.52 -13.89
N ALA A 196 -4.28 8.62 -14.86
CA ALA A 196 -5.50 7.80 -14.92
C ALA A 196 -5.64 6.89 -13.68
N LEU A 197 -4.54 6.29 -13.22
CA LEU A 197 -4.50 5.49 -12.00
C LEU A 197 -4.84 6.33 -10.77
N THR A 198 -4.25 7.52 -10.65
CA THR A 198 -4.55 8.46 -9.56
C THR A 198 -6.03 8.82 -9.53
N ALA A 199 -6.61 9.14 -10.69
CA ALA A 199 -8.04 9.44 -10.81
C ALA A 199 -8.90 8.24 -10.42
N HIS A 200 -8.57 7.05 -10.93
CA HIS A 200 -9.30 5.82 -10.60
C HIS A 200 -9.26 5.50 -9.11
N LEU A 201 -8.09 5.57 -8.47
CA LEU A 201 -7.95 5.37 -7.02
C LEU A 201 -8.80 6.37 -6.23
N GLY A 202 -8.90 7.61 -6.70
CA GLY A 202 -9.76 8.63 -6.10
C GLY A 202 -11.24 8.22 -6.11
N THR A 203 -11.71 7.62 -7.20
CA THR A 203 -13.10 7.14 -7.32
C THR A 203 -13.41 5.97 -6.41
N LEU A 204 -12.44 5.10 -6.09
CA LEU A 204 -12.67 3.94 -5.20
C LEU A 204 -13.02 4.36 -3.76
N SER A 205 -12.73 5.61 -3.42
CA SER A 205 -12.93 6.15 -2.08
C SER A 205 -13.93 7.31 -2.01
N ALA A 206 -14.58 7.62 -3.14
CA ALA A 206 -15.62 8.64 -3.23
C ALA A 206 -16.99 7.98 -3.02
N GLY A 207 -17.39 7.84 -1.76
CA GLY A 207 -18.72 7.40 -1.32
C GLY A 207 -19.56 8.56 -0.79
#